data_AF-A0A0N1JMP8-F1
#
_entry.id   AF-A0A0N1JMP8-F1
#
_cell.length_a   1.000
_cell.length_b   1.000
_cell.length_c   1.000
_cell.angle_alpha   90.00
_cell.angle_beta   90.00
_cell.angle_gamma   90.00
#
_symmetry.space_group_name_H-M   'P 1'
#
loop_
_entity.id
_entity.type
_entity.pdbx_description
1 polymer ?
#
loop_
_entity_poly.entity_id
_entity_poly.type
_entity_poly.pdbx_seq_one_letter_code
_entity_poly.pdbx_strand_id
1 'polypeptide(L)'
;MRGLSAQYLHERSYADGIAEYLELAASLMRRKQMPPRLIDKALSAYAGQARIDMRRELASSFAQEGFGLSETQLVCMLFSPFVDQGHGLEAFLRSCHPGMLVALPDLHKALSGSTAPDQVMQWLVDISGLSLKGLQNLYDKQRVDFADPDSLIARIRAADPDKGRVMSIDPATGEALAEVLSGR
;
A
#
# COMPACT_ATOMS: atom_id res chain seq x y z
N MET A 1 0.70 -6.60 -0.30
CA MET A 1 0.50 -5.19 -0.74
C MET A 1 0.94 -4.88 -2.16
N ARG A 2 1.99 -5.51 -2.74
CA ARG A 2 2.53 -5.11 -4.05
C ARG A 2 1.54 -5.11 -5.22
N GLY A 3 0.67 -6.12 -5.31
CA GLY A 3 -0.39 -6.15 -6.32
C GLY A 3 -1.37 -4.97 -6.19
N LEU A 4 -1.75 -4.58 -4.97
CA LEU A 4 -2.59 -3.40 -4.75
C LEU A 4 -1.86 -2.10 -5.12
N SER A 5 -0.57 -1.98 -4.79
CA SER A 5 0.23 -0.81 -5.20
C SER A 5 0.30 -0.68 -6.72
N ALA A 6 0.59 -1.77 -7.44
CA ALA A 6 0.61 -1.76 -8.90
C ALA A 6 -0.76 -1.37 -9.48
N GLN A 7 -1.85 -1.90 -8.92
CA GLN A 7 -3.20 -1.63 -9.38
C GLN A 7 -3.62 -0.17 -9.17
N TYR A 8 -3.40 0.37 -7.97
CA TYR A 8 -4.01 1.64 -7.58
C TYR A 8 -3.08 2.84 -7.69
N LEU A 9 -1.76 2.64 -7.53
CA LEU A 9 -0.78 3.75 -7.59
C LEU A 9 -0.07 3.83 -8.94
N HIS A 10 0.04 2.70 -9.67
CA HIS A 10 0.81 2.63 -10.91
C HIS A 10 -0.04 2.32 -12.15
N GLU A 11 -1.37 2.25 -12.01
CA GLU A 11 -2.32 1.97 -13.11
C GLU A 11 -1.98 0.70 -13.92
N ARG A 12 -1.36 -0.29 -13.26
CA ARG A 12 -0.99 -1.59 -13.84
C ARG A 12 -1.92 -2.69 -13.36
N SER A 13 -1.78 -3.91 -13.86
CA SER A 13 -2.58 -5.00 -13.32
C SER A 13 -2.07 -5.41 -11.93
N TYR A 14 -2.98 -5.93 -11.09
CA TYR A 14 -2.59 -6.54 -9.82
C TYR A 14 -1.57 -7.67 -10.03
N ALA A 15 -1.73 -8.46 -11.10
CA ALA A 15 -0.86 -9.56 -11.47
C ALA A 15 0.58 -9.08 -11.78
N ASP A 16 0.74 -7.92 -12.41
CA ASP A 16 2.05 -7.34 -12.69
C ASP A 16 2.83 -7.06 -11.39
N GLY A 17 2.18 -6.47 -10.39
CA GLY A 17 2.79 -6.24 -9.07
C GLY A 17 3.12 -7.53 -8.33
N ILE A 18 2.34 -8.59 -8.54
CA ILE A 18 2.66 -9.92 -7.98
C ILE A 18 3.87 -10.53 -8.70
N ALA A 19 3.96 -10.41 -10.02
CA ALA A 19 5.09 -10.94 -10.79
C ALA A 19 6.42 -10.33 -10.33
N GLU A 20 6.50 -9.00 -10.19
CA GLU A 20 7.69 -8.30 -9.67
C GLU A 20 8.11 -8.81 -8.29
N TYR A 21 7.12 -8.99 -7.40
CA TYR A 21 7.39 -9.50 -6.06
C TYR A 21 7.93 -10.94 -6.09
N LEU A 22 7.40 -11.79 -6.97
CA LEU A 22 7.84 -13.18 -7.10
C LEU A 22 9.25 -13.30 -7.69
N GLU A 23 9.65 -12.41 -8.60
CA GLU A 23 11.02 -12.34 -9.09
C GLU A 23 12.01 -12.05 -7.97
N LEU A 24 11.70 -11.05 -7.13
CA LEU A 24 12.51 -10.77 -5.95
C LEU A 24 12.54 -11.98 -5.00
N ALA A 25 11.37 -12.52 -4.66
CA ALA A 25 11.27 -13.63 -3.72
C ALA A 25 12.08 -14.85 -4.20
N ALA A 26 12.03 -15.16 -5.50
CA ALA A 26 12.84 -16.20 -6.12
C ALA A 26 14.34 -15.92 -5.97
N SER A 27 14.78 -14.68 -6.21
CA SER A 27 16.19 -14.29 -6.04
C SER A 27 16.67 -14.45 -4.59
N LEU A 28 15.84 -14.08 -3.62
CA LEU A 28 16.14 -14.19 -2.19
C LEU A 28 16.16 -15.66 -1.74
N MET A 29 15.21 -16.48 -2.18
CA MET A 29 15.18 -17.92 -1.87
C MET A 29 16.42 -18.63 -2.42
N ARG A 30 16.87 -18.29 -3.64
CA ARG A 30 18.11 -18.84 -4.22
C ARG A 30 19.35 -18.39 -3.43
N ARG A 31 19.42 -17.11 -3.03
CA ARG A 31 20.50 -16.60 -2.15
C ARG A 31 20.56 -17.36 -0.82
N LYS A 32 19.40 -17.70 -0.25
CA LYS A 32 19.26 -18.51 0.97
C LYS A 32 19.49 -20.02 0.75
N GLN A 33 19.98 -20.42 -0.43
CA GLN A 33 20.25 -21.80 -0.81
C GLN A 33 19.04 -22.74 -0.61
N MET A 34 17.82 -22.21 -0.78
CA MET A 34 16.62 -23.03 -0.71
C MET A 34 16.61 -24.04 -1.87
N PRO A 35 16.27 -25.32 -1.63
CA PRO A 35 16.22 -26.34 -2.68
C PRO A 35 15.31 -25.90 -3.84
N PRO A 36 15.73 -26.07 -5.12
CA PRO A 36 14.96 -25.62 -6.28
C PRO A 36 13.50 -26.11 -6.30
N ARG A 37 13.28 -27.37 -5.91
CA ARG A 37 11.93 -27.96 -5.81
C ARG A 37 11.00 -27.21 -4.84
N LEU A 38 11.55 -26.63 -3.76
CA LEU A 38 10.76 -25.84 -2.81
C LEU A 38 10.45 -24.44 -3.37
N ILE A 39 11.40 -23.85 -4.10
CA ILE A 39 11.18 -22.58 -4.81
C ILE A 39 10.07 -22.76 -5.85
N ASP A 40 10.17 -23.78 -6.70
CA ASP A 40 9.16 -24.06 -7.73
C ASP A 40 7.79 -24.32 -7.12
N LYS A 41 7.73 -25.09 -6.03
CA LYS A 41 6.48 -25.32 -5.28
C LYS A 41 5.89 -24.01 -4.75
N ALA A 42 6.71 -23.13 -4.18
CA ALA A 42 6.26 -21.83 -3.68
C ALA A 42 5.75 -20.92 -4.81
N LEU A 43 6.47 -20.81 -5.92
CA LEU A 43 6.08 -19.98 -7.05
C LEU A 43 4.85 -20.53 -7.79
N SER A 44 4.70 -21.85 -7.86
CA SER A 44 3.54 -22.50 -8.49
C SER A 44 2.21 -22.10 -7.86
N ALA A 45 2.23 -21.63 -6.60
CA ALA A 45 1.06 -21.11 -5.91
C ALA A 45 0.45 -19.87 -6.57
N TYR A 46 1.17 -19.22 -7.49
CA TYR A 46 0.77 -18.03 -8.24
C TYR A 46 0.71 -18.26 -9.76
N ALA A 47 0.78 -19.53 -10.19
CA ALA A 47 0.76 -19.86 -11.61
C ALA A 47 -0.60 -19.55 -12.26
N GLY A 48 -0.65 -18.49 -13.06
CA GLY A 48 -1.84 -18.07 -13.80
C GLY A 48 -2.82 -17.23 -12.99
N GLN A 49 -3.70 -16.53 -13.71
CA GLN A 49 -4.60 -15.51 -13.14
C GLN A 49 -5.49 -16.07 -12.03
N ALA A 50 -6.12 -17.23 -12.22
CA ALA A 50 -7.01 -17.83 -11.22
C ALA A 50 -6.32 -18.09 -9.87
N ARG A 51 -5.04 -18.47 -9.86
CA ARG A 51 -4.28 -18.67 -8.62
C ARG A 51 -3.90 -17.34 -7.97
N ILE A 52 -3.59 -16.33 -8.77
CA ILE A 52 -3.33 -14.96 -8.28
C ILE A 52 -4.58 -14.41 -7.60
N ASP A 53 -5.75 -14.57 -8.21
CA ASP A 53 -7.02 -14.10 -7.65
C ASP A 53 -7.37 -14.83 -6.34
N MET A 54 -7.23 -16.16 -6.31
CA MET A 54 -7.40 -16.95 -5.10
C MET A 54 -6.43 -16.51 -3.98
N ARG A 55 -5.19 -16.14 -4.33
CA ARG A 55 -4.21 -15.62 -3.36
C ARG A 55 -4.56 -14.22 -2.86
N ARG A 56 -5.14 -13.36 -3.71
CA ARG A 56 -5.68 -12.06 -3.29
C ARG A 56 -6.81 -12.24 -2.28
N GLU A 57 -7.74 -13.14 -2.56
CA GLU A 57 -8.85 -13.44 -1.65
C GLU A 57 -8.33 -13.97 -0.30
N LEU A 58 -7.43 -14.95 -0.32
CA LEU A 58 -6.78 -15.45 0.91
C LEU A 58 -6.08 -14.34 1.69
N ALA A 59 -5.38 -13.42 1.02
CA ALA A 59 -4.72 -12.29 1.66
C ALA A 59 -5.73 -11.30 2.27
N SER A 60 -6.85 -11.06 1.60
CA SER A 60 -7.95 -10.23 2.09
C SER A 60 -8.60 -10.84 3.33
N SER A 61 -8.93 -12.13 3.31
CA SER A 61 -9.45 -12.86 4.48
C SER A 61 -8.46 -12.82 5.65
N PHE A 62 -7.16 -13.04 5.38
CA PHE A 62 -6.14 -12.97 6.43
C PHE A 62 -6.04 -11.57 7.06
N ALA A 63 -6.12 -10.50 6.25
CA ALA A 63 -6.10 -9.13 6.75
C ALA A 63 -7.34 -8.83 7.62
N GLN A 64 -8.51 -9.30 7.18
CA GLN A 64 -9.76 -9.11 7.90
C GLN A 64 -9.78 -9.88 9.23
N GLU A 65 -9.38 -11.16 9.22
CA GLU A 65 -9.42 -12.01 10.41
C GLU A 65 -8.30 -11.65 11.42
N GLY A 66 -7.10 -11.34 10.91
CA GLY A 66 -5.94 -11.05 11.76
C GLY A 66 -5.91 -9.62 12.29
N PHE A 67 -6.43 -8.65 11.53
CA PHE A 67 -6.26 -7.23 11.83
C PHE A 67 -7.56 -6.42 11.76
N GLY A 68 -8.68 -7.04 11.37
CA GLY A 68 -9.94 -6.32 11.16
C GLY A 68 -9.90 -5.35 9.97
N LEU A 69 -8.93 -5.51 9.05
CA LEU A 69 -8.72 -4.60 7.93
C LEU A 69 -9.29 -5.16 6.64
N SER A 70 -10.16 -4.37 6.01
CA SER A 70 -10.65 -4.65 4.66
C SER A 70 -9.62 -4.25 3.58
N GLU A 71 -9.76 -4.81 2.38
CA GLU A 71 -8.92 -4.38 1.24
C GLU A 71 -9.05 -2.88 0.95
N THR A 72 -10.25 -2.31 1.09
CA THR A 72 -10.50 -0.88 0.94
C THR A 72 -9.64 -0.05 1.89
N GLN A 73 -9.55 -0.46 3.16
CA GLN A 73 -8.72 0.23 4.17
C GLN A 73 -7.23 0.03 3.90
N LEU A 74 -6.81 -1.14 3.41
CA LEU A 74 -5.45 -1.38 2.95
C LEU A 74 -5.07 -0.47 1.76
N VAL A 75 -6.00 -0.26 0.83
CA VAL A 75 -5.81 0.68 -0.29
C VAL A 75 -5.75 2.11 0.23
N CYS A 76 -6.64 2.52 1.15
CA CYS A 76 -6.56 3.82 1.81
C CYS A 76 -5.18 4.04 2.47
N MET A 77 -4.63 3.02 3.12
CA MET A 77 -3.29 3.09 3.72
C MET A 77 -2.18 3.28 2.67
N LEU A 78 -2.27 2.65 1.51
CA LEU A 78 -1.30 2.81 0.41
C LEU A 78 -1.22 4.26 -0.09
N PHE A 79 -2.36 4.93 -0.24
CA PHE A 79 -2.39 6.34 -0.61
C PHE A 79 -1.90 7.24 0.52
N SER A 80 -2.12 6.85 1.79
CA SER A 80 -1.92 7.69 2.96
C SER A 80 -2.55 9.09 2.77
N PRO A 81 -3.84 9.17 2.38
CA PRO A 81 -4.43 10.39 1.81
C PRO A 81 -4.61 11.53 2.83
N PHE A 82 -4.49 11.23 4.12
CA PHE A 82 -4.85 12.16 5.18
C PHE A 82 -3.66 12.91 5.77
N VAL A 83 -2.41 12.55 5.48
CA VAL A 83 -1.23 13.31 5.95
C VAL A 83 -0.94 14.48 5.03
N ASP A 84 0.06 15.31 5.39
CA ASP A 84 0.48 16.48 4.60
C ASP A 84 -0.70 17.42 4.28
N GLN A 85 -1.54 17.67 5.28
CA GLN A 85 -2.78 18.46 5.14
C GLN A 85 -3.72 17.93 4.04
N GLY A 86 -3.74 16.60 3.87
CA GLY A 86 -4.61 15.95 2.91
C GLY A 86 -4.15 16.08 1.46
N HIS A 87 -2.86 16.36 1.20
CA HIS A 87 -2.33 16.52 -0.16
C HIS A 87 -2.66 15.31 -1.07
N GLY A 88 -2.64 14.09 -0.52
CA GLY A 88 -2.97 12.87 -1.26
C GLY A 88 -4.47 12.59 -1.43
N LEU A 89 -5.34 13.39 -0.81
CA LEU A 89 -6.78 13.09 -0.71
C LEU A 89 -7.47 13.13 -2.07
N GLU A 90 -7.22 14.17 -2.87
CA GLU A 90 -7.87 14.28 -4.18
C GLU A 90 -7.50 13.12 -5.12
N ALA A 91 -6.22 12.74 -5.16
CA ALA A 91 -5.75 11.62 -5.97
C ALA A 91 -6.39 10.30 -5.54
N PHE A 92 -6.47 10.05 -4.22
CA PHE A 92 -7.16 8.89 -3.67
C PHE A 92 -8.64 8.86 -4.07
N LEU A 93 -9.35 9.99 -3.97
CA LEU A 93 -10.75 10.08 -4.38
C LEU A 93 -10.92 9.86 -5.88
N ARG A 94 -10.10 10.46 -6.73
CA ARG A 94 -10.17 10.26 -8.20
C ARG A 94 -9.99 8.78 -8.58
N SER A 95 -9.05 8.10 -7.93
CA SER A 95 -8.73 6.70 -8.24
C SER A 95 -9.77 5.73 -7.67
N CYS A 96 -10.18 5.90 -6.41
CA CYS A 96 -10.93 4.90 -5.67
C CYS A 96 -12.40 5.28 -5.41
N HIS A 97 -12.70 6.57 -5.27
CA HIS A 97 -14.02 7.06 -4.82
C HIS A 97 -14.46 8.34 -5.56
N PRO A 98 -14.61 8.31 -6.90
CA PRO A 98 -14.82 9.53 -7.69
C PRO A 98 -16.12 10.25 -7.32
N GLY A 99 -17.14 9.52 -6.85
CA GLY A 99 -18.39 10.11 -6.36
C GLY A 99 -18.23 10.98 -5.11
N MET A 100 -17.16 10.81 -4.34
CA MET A 100 -16.88 11.59 -3.13
C MET A 100 -16.06 12.86 -3.39
N LEU A 101 -15.60 13.09 -4.63
CA LEU A 101 -14.88 14.32 -4.98
C LEU A 101 -15.71 15.59 -4.70
N VAL A 102 -17.03 15.50 -4.83
CA VAL A 102 -17.95 16.61 -4.53
C VAL A 102 -17.89 17.03 -3.05
N ALA A 103 -17.52 16.12 -2.16
CA ALA A 103 -17.40 16.35 -0.72
C ALA A 103 -15.98 16.72 -0.29
N LEU A 104 -15.03 16.87 -1.21
CA LEU A 104 -13.62 17.19 -0.89
C LEU A 104 -13.46 18.38 0.07
N PRO A 105 -14.18 19.52 -0.09
CA PRO A 105 -14.09 20.63 0.86
C PRO A 105 -14.54 20.24 2.28
N ASP A 106 -15.59 19.44 2.40
CA ASP A 106 -16.11 19.01 3.71
C ASP A 106 -15.24 17.92 4.34
N LEU A 107 -14.58 17.09 3.53
CA LEU A 107 -13.56 16.14 4.00
C LEU A 107 -12.39 16.90 4.64
N HIS A 108 -11.88 17.95 4.01
CA HIS A 108 -10.83 18.81 4.60
C HIS A 108 -11.31 19.51 5.88
N LYS A 109 -12.57 19.98 5.95
CA LYS A 109 -13.13 20.52 7.19
C LYS A 109 -13.13 19.48 8.31
N ALA A 110 -13.63 18.27 8.05
CA ALA A 110 -13.67 17.20 9.04
C ALA A 110 -12.26 16.82 9.55
N LEU A 111 -11.29 16.71 8.63
CA LEU A 111 -9.90 16.37 8.94
C LEU A 111 -9.16 17.48 9.70
N SER A 112 -9.49 18.75 9.45
CA SER A 112 -8.93 19.90 10.19
C SER A 112 -9.61 20.14 11.55
N GLY A 113 -10.61 19.33 11.94
CA GLY A 113 -11.35 19.50 13.18
C GLY A 113 -12.50 20.52 13.12
N SER A 114 -12.81 21.04 11.95
CA SER A 114 -13.96 21.92 11.72
C SER A 114 -15.27 21.13 11.61
N THR A 115 -16.40 21.80 11.83
CA THR A 115 -17.72 21.19 11.64
C THR A 115 -17.93 20.80 10.17
N ALA A 116 -18.35 19.55 9.96
CA ALA A 116 -18.69 18.97 8.67
C ALA A 116 -19.94 18.09 8.82
N PRO A 117 -20.62 17.71 7.72
CA PRO A 117 -21.77 16.81 7.78
C PRO A 117 -21.40 15.45 8.40
N ASP A 118 -22.28 14.89 9.24
CA ASP A 118 -22.06 13.60 9.91
C ASP A 118 -21.74 12.46 8.93
N GLN A 119 -22.38 12.46 7.76
CA GLN A 119 -22.14 11.48 6.72
C GLN A 119 -20.70 11.52 6.19
N VAL A 120 -20.09 12.70 6.11
CA VAL A 120 -18.68 12.88 5.68
C VAL A 120 -17.74 12.34 6.76
N MET A 121 -18.03 12.63 8.02
CA MET A 121 -17.24 12.14 9.16
C MET A 121 -17.32 10.61 9.27
N GLN A 122 -18.51 10.03 9.11
CA GLN A 122 -18.69 8.58 9.11
C GLN A 122 -17.95 7.92 7.94
N TRP A 123 -18.05 8.49 6.74
CA TRP A 123 -17.34 7.98 5.57
C TRP A 123 -15.82 7.94 5.78
N LEU A 124 -15.24 8.98 6.39
CA LEU A 124 -13.81 9.02 6.74
C LEU A 124 -13.41 7.90 7.69
N VAL A 125 -14.24 7.60 8.69
CA VAL A 125 -14.00 6.50 9.63
C VAL A 125 -14.06 5.15 8.92
N ASP A 126 -15.09 4.93 8.11
CA ASP A 126 -15.30 3.65 7.43
C ASP A 126 -14.19 3.35 6.42
N ILE A 127 -13.82 4.35 5.60
CA ILE A 127 -12.83 4.17 4.53
C ILE A 127 -11.42 3.94 5.06
N SER A 128 -11.09 4.55 6.20
CA SER A 128 -9.75 4.49 6.79
C SER A 128 -9.60 3.38 7.82
N GLY A 129 -10.69 2.98 8.48
CA GLY A 129 -10.65 2.13 9.67
C GLY A 129 -10.13 2.86 10.92
N LEU A 130 -9.96 4.18 10.87
CA LEU A 130 -9.43 5.00 11.95
C LEU A 130 -10.52 5.87 12.57
N SER A 131 -10.41 6.13 13.87
CA SER A 131 -11.27 7.12 14.53
C SER A 131 -11.04 8.52 13.93
N LEU A 132 -12.10 9.35 13.91
CA LEU A 132 -12.01 10.72 13.42
C LEU A 132 -10.91 11.53 14.12
N LYS A 133 -10.76 11.38 15.44
CA LYS A 133 -9.69 12.03 16.21
C LYS A 133 -8.30 11.57 15.75
N GLY A 134 -8.15 10.29 15.41
CA GLY A 134 -6.92 9.75 14.83
C GLY A 134 -6.59 10.38 13.48
N LEU A 135 -7.59 10.53 12.62
CA LEU A 135 -7.44 11.18 11.31
C LEU A 135 -7.08 12.66 11.45
N GLN A 136 -7.73 13.38 12.36
CA GLN A 136 -7.41 14.79 12.64
C GLN A 136 -5.97 14.95 13.15
N ASN A 137 -5.50 14.05 14.00
CA ASN A 137 -4.11 14.04 14.46
C ASN A 137 -3.10 13.78 13.33
N LEU A 138 -3.47 12.97 12.33
CA LEU A 138 -2.63 12.67 11.16
C LEU A 138 -2.60 13.82 10.16
N TYR A 139 -3.65 14.63 10.10
CA TYR A 139 -3.80 15.71 9.11
C TYR A 139 -2.64 16.70 9.10
N ASP A 140 -2.17 17.09 10.27
CA ASP A 140 -1.03 18.00 10.42
C ASP A 140 0.33 17.28 10.49
N LYS A 141 0.37 15.96 10.28
CA LYS A 141 1.62 15.19 10.27
C LYS A 141 2.17 15.11 8.86
N GLN A 142 3.48 15.05 8.78
CA GLN A 142 4.16 14.82 7.51
C GLN A 142 4.24 13.34 7.19
N ARG A 143 4.14 13.01 5.91
CA ARG A 143 4.44 11.65 5.44
C ARG A 143 5.90 11.33 5.75
N VAL A 144 6.12 10.15 6.34
CA VAL A 144 7.47 9.65 6.55
C VAL A 144 8.04 9.18 5.21
N ASP A 145 9.15 9.78 4.78
CA ASP A 145 9.95 9.26 3.70
C ASP A 145 10.88 8.16 4.25
N PHE A 146 10.61 6.91 3.87
CA PHE A 146 11.43 5.76 4.26
C PHE A 146 12.68 5.58 3.37
N ALA A 147 12.77 6.30 2.26
CA ALA A 147 13.94 6.33 1.39
C ALA A 147 14.94 7.41 1.79
N ASP A 148 14.53 8.41 2.58
CA ASP A 148 15.41 9.42 3.16
C ASP A 148 16.54 8.75 3.97
N PRO A 149 17.80 8.81 3.49
CA PRO A 149 18.95 8.17 4.13
C PRO A 149 19.21 8.67 5.56
N ASP A 150 18.78 9.90 5.86
CA ASP A 150 18.99 10.53 7.16
C ASP A 150 17.91 10.15 8.18
N SER A 151 16.82 9.53 7.72
CA SER A 151 15.77 9.04 8.62
C SER A 151 16.28 7.88 9.48
N LEU A 152 15.91 7.88 10.77
CA LEU A 152 16.23 6.79 11.70
C LEU A 152 15.72 5.44 11.17
N ILE A 153 14.57 5.42 10.50
CA ILE A 153 13.99 4.20 9.94
C ILE A 153 14.79 3.69 8.74
N ALA A 154 15.25 4.57 7.84
CA ALA A 154 16.12 4.15 6.74
C ALA A 154 17.43 3.56 7.25
N ARG A 155 18.02 4.14 8.31
CA ARG A 155 19.22 3.62 8.98
C ARG A 155 19.00 2.26 9.62
N ILE A 156 17.88 2.06 10.32
CA ILE A 156 17.52 0.75 10.88
C ILE A 156 17.32 -0.27 9.76
N ARG A 157 16.60 0.10 8.69
CA ARG A 157 16.43 -0.77 7.53
C ARG A 157 17.79 -1.08 6.90
N ALA A 158 18.73 -0.13 6.77
CA ALA A 158 20.05 -0.31 6.12
C ALA A 158 20.81 -1.53 6.66
N ALA A 159 20.60 -1.87 7.93
CA ALA A 159 21.22 -3.02 8.57
C ALA A 159 20.52 -4.37 8.31
N ASP A 160 19.40 -4.43 7.58
CA ASP A 160 18.68 -5.69 7.33
C ASP A 160 19.40 -6.57 6.26
N PRO A 161 19.94 -7.75 6.64
CA PRO A 161 20.64 -8.65 5.73
C PRO A 161 19.72 -9.27 4.65
N ASP A 162 18.40 -9.26 4.87
CA ASP A 162 17.42 -9.81 3.93
C ASP A 162 16.94 -8.77 2.89
N LYS A 163 17.59 -7.61 2.82
CA LYS A 163 17.29 -6.60 1.81
C LYS A 163 17.50 -7.10 0.39
N GLY A 164 16.55 -6.73 -0.47
CA GLY A 164 16.68 -6.81 -1.92
C GLY A 164 16.03 -5.60 -2.57
N ARG A 165 16.55 -5.21 -3.75
CA ARG A 165 15.96 -4.13 -4.56
C ARG A 165 14.97 -4.73 -5.55
N VAL A 166 13.79 -4.17 -5.64
CA VAL A 166 12.84 -4.43 -6.73
C VAL A 166 12.80 -3.23 -7.62
N MET A 167 12.85 -3.45 -8.92
CA MET A 167 12.59 -2.40 -9.89
C MET A 167 11.07 -2.20 -9.95
N SER A 168 10.58 -1.11 -9.37
CA SER A 168 9.26 -0.57 -9.65
C SER A 168 9.34 0.31 -10.88
N ILE A 169 8.22 0.60 -11.53
CA ILE A 169 8.16 1.68 -12.53
C ILE A 169 7.52 2.89 -11.85
N ASP A 170 8.19 4.03 -11.91
CA ASP A 170 7.64 5.31 -11.49
C ASP A 170 6.50 5.70 -12.44
N PRO A 171 5.27 5.88 -11.96
CA PRO A 171 4.12 6.21 -12.80
C PRO A 171 4.18 7.61 -13.41
N ALA A 172 4.93 8.56 -12.82
CA ALA A 172 5.03 9.92 -13.32
C ALA A 172 6.07 10.07 -14.44
N THR A 173 7.14 9.26 -14.39
CA THR A 173 8.29 9.38 -15.31
C THR A 173 8.44 8.18 -16.25
N GLY A 174 7.81 7.05 -15.92
CA GLY A 174 8.00 5.77 -16.62
C GLY A 174 9.36 5.13 -16.35
N GLU A 175 10.18 5.70 -15.47
CA GLU A 175 11.52 5.20 -15.16
C GLU A 175 11.49 4.05 -14.15
N ALA A 176 12.48 3.16 -14.21
CA ALA A 176 12.60 2.08 -13.25
C ALA A 176 13.14 2.60 -11.91
N LEU A 177 12.28 2.69 -10.89
CA LEU A 177 12.62 3.06 -9.53
C LEU A 177 13.01 1.82 -8.72
N ALA A 178 14.26 1.75 -8.25
CA ALA A 178 14.72 0.68 -7.38
C ALA A 178 14.20 0.87 -5.94
N GLU A 179 13.15 0.15 -5.56
CA GLU A 179 12.61 0.15 -4.21
C GLU A 179 13.26 -0.95 -3.36
N VAL A 180 13.74 -0.59 -2.17
CA VAL A 180 14.36 -1.56 -1.25
C VAL A 180 13.27 -2.28 -0.46
N LEU A 181 13.06 -3.56 -0.76
CA LEU A 181 12.24 -4.44 0.06
C LEU A 181 13.10 -5.12 1.12
N SER A 182 12.61 -5.06 2.36
CA SER A 182 13.15 -5.78 3.51
C SER A 182 12.34 -7.06 3.67
N GLY A 183 13.01 -8.19 3.89
CA GLY A 183 12.39 -9.52 3.92
C GLY A 183 11.78 -9.92 5.26
N ARG A 184 11.58 -8.97 6.19
CA ARG A 184 11.03 -9.19 7.53
C ARG A 184 9.69 -8.49 7.70
#